data_AF-A0A6S6Y3Y6-F1
#
_entry.id   AF-A0A6S6Y3Y6-F1
#
_cell.length_a   1.000
_cell.length_b   1.000
_cell.length_c   1.000
_cell.angle_alpha   90.00
_cell.angle_beta   90.00
_cell.angle_gamma   90.00
#
_symmetry.space_group_name_H-M   'P 1'
#
loop_
_entity.id
_entity.type
_entity.pdbx_description
1 polymer ?
#
loop_
_entity_poly.entity_id
_entity_poly.type
_entity_poly.pdbx_seq_one_letter_code
_entity_poly.pdbx_strand_id
1 'polypeptide(L)'
;MIPSHWFRRIVLVLFFMEVGGGILWVATRLAPDPAYKPFMQTVAGLIFLFGFYASAPLAARFLAPVASTDGPLQRRLAGVLASMPVGSPVYLYDHADQQANTVGLGQHHSRIYLTSGLVRRLSDPGLRGVIAHEESHVAERHILGTFAYASCFTLGSYGTNNNTVFLAGFLIFLALRRYFEYRADAGAAARVGKADALAALHELHEIYPSRPWHRWISVLTAYPTLPMRIRALETGRMTLV
;
A
#
# COMPACT_ATOMS: atom_id res chain seq x y z
N MET A 1 3.00 5.55 -1.86
CA MET A 1 4.41 5.06 -1.71
C MET A 1 5.19 5.98 -0.78
N ILE A 2 6.13 5.49 0.04
CA ILE A 2 6.88 6.31 1.03
C ILE A 2 7.83 7.29 0.30
N PRO A 3 7.95 8.54 0.74
CA PRO A 3 8.71 9.60 0.07
C PRO A 3 10.20 9.31 0.12
N SER A 4 10.89 9.39 -1.00
CA SER A 4 12.33 9.11 -1.06
C SER A 4 12.91 9.57 -2.38
N HIS A 5 14.21 9.86 -2.41
CA HIS A 5 14.94 9.93 -3.66
C HIS A 5 14.76 8.65 -4.48
N TRP A 6 14.56 8.79 -5.79
CA TRP A 6 14.41 7.68 -6.73
C TRP A 6 15.51 6.62 -6.59
N PHE A 7 16.74 7.06 -6.28
CA PHE A 7 17.88 6.19 -6.01
C PHE A 7 17.63 5.20 -4.86
N ARG A 8 17.10 5.67 -3.71
CA ARG A 8 16.81 4.79 -2.56
C ARG A 8 15.73 3.76 -2.88
N ARG A 9 14.75 4.11 -3.72
CA ARG A 9 13.73 3.16 -4.20
C ARG A 9 14.36 2.07 -5.04
N ILE A 10 15.21 2.44 -5.99
CA ILE A 10 15.91 1.47 -6.84
C ILE A 10 16.75 0.55 -5.97
N VAL A 11 17.55 1.09 -5.05
CA VAL A 11 18.36 0.29 -4.13
C VAL A 11 17.49 -0.68 -3.32
N LEU A 12 16.36 -0.23 -2.78
CA LEU A 12 15.48 -1.08 -1.99
C LEU A 12 14.81 -2.17 -2.84
N VAL A 13 14.35 -1.83 -4.05
CA VAL A 13 13.75 -2.79 -4.98
C VAL A 13 14.76 -3.85 -5.39
N LEU A 14 15.96 -3.43 -5.82
CA LEU A 14 17.04 -4.35 -6.17
C LEU A 14 17.44 -5.21 -4.98
N PHE A 15 17.56 -4.62 -3.78
CA PHE A 15 17.85 -5.39 -2.57
C PHE A 15 16.83 -6.50 -2.33
N PHE A 16 15.53 -6.21 -2.39
CA PHE A 16 14.50 -7.23 -2.21
C PHE A 16 14.49 -8.27 -3.33
N MET A 17 14.75 -7.86 -4.58
CA MET A 17 14.86 -8.79 -5.70
C MET A 17 16.05 -9.75 -5.56
N GLU A 18 17.23 -9.23 -5.22
CA GLU A 18 18.45 -10.04 -5.04
C GLU A 18 18.35 -10.93 -3.81
N VAL A 19 17.85 -10.42 -2.68
CA VAL A 19 17.66 -11.22 -1.47
C VAL A 19 16.60 -12.31 -1.70
N GLY A 20 15.46 -11.97 -2.32
CA GLY A 20 14.42 -12.93 -2.63
C GLY A 20 14.90 -14.01 -3.60
N GLY A 21 15.56 -13.62 -4.69
CA GLY A 21 16.15 -14.53 -5.66
C GLY A 21 17.22 -15.42 -5.06
N GLY A 22 18.12 -14.85 -4.24
CA GLY A 22 19.16 -15.58 -3.52
C GLY A 22 18.61 -16.59 -2.53
N ILE A 23 17.58 -16.22 -1.75
CA ILE A 23 16.89 -17.13 -0.82
C ILE A 23 16.27 -18.31 -1.57
N LEU A 24 15.55 -18.05 -2.66
CA LEU A 24 14.95 -19.10 -3.48
C LEU A 24 16.02 -19.99 -4.12
N TRP A 25 17.11 -19.41 -4.63
CA TRP A 25 18.22 -20.15 -5.20
C TRP A 25 18.90 -21.06 -4.17
N VAL A 26 19.24 -20.54 -2.98
CA VAL A 26 19.80 -21.35 -1.88
C VAL A 26 18.85 -22.48 -1.51
N ALA A 27 17.55 -22.22 -1.38
CA ALA A 27 16.55 -23.23 -1.06
C ALA A 27 16.56 -24.39 -2.07
N THR A 28 16.77 -24.11 -3.37
CA THR A 28 16.91 -25.18 -4.38
C THR A 28 18.21 -25.97 -4.26
N ARG A 29 19.29 -25.38 -3.74
CA ARG A 29 20.58 -26.05 -3.51
C ARG A 29 20.60 -26.91 -2.25
N LEU A 30 19.79 -26.54 -1.26
CA LEU A 30 19.64 -27.30 -0.02
C LEU A 30 18.64 -28.45 -0.13
N ALA A 31 17.87 -28.52 -1.22
CA ALA A 31 16.93 -29.62 -1.46
C ALA A 31 17.69 -30.95 -1.64
N PRO A 32 17.44 -31.99 -0.83
CA PRO A 32 18.17 -33.27 -0.91
C PRO A 32 18.00 -33.99 -2.25
N ASP A 33 16.82 -33.85 -2.87
CA ASP A 33 16.48 -34.38 -4.19
C ASP A 33 15.50 -33.41 -4.90
N PRO A 34 15.49 -33.34 -6.26
CA PRO A 34 14.49 -32.65 -7.06
C PRO A 34 13.04 -32.66 -6.56
N ALA A 35 12.54 -33.76 -5.99
CA ALA A 35 11.17 -33.84 -5.50
C ALA A 35 10.86 -32.85 -4.35
N TYR A 36 11.88 -32.46 -3.56
CA TYR A 36 11.73 -31.55 -2.43
C TYR A 36 11.86 -30.07 -2.81
N LYS A 37 12.25 -29.74 -4.05
CA LYS A 37 12.44 -28.34 -4.48
C LYS A 37 11.21 -27.47 -4.27
N PRO A 38 9.97 -27.89 -4.64
CA PRO A 38 8.79 -27.04 -4.46
C PRO A 38 8.49 -26.77 -2.98
N PHE A 39 8.68 -27.76 -2.12
CA PHE A 39 8.53 -27.61 -0.68
C PHE A 39 9.56 -26.60 -0.12
N MET A 40 10.83 -26.76 -0.47
CA MET A 40 11.90 -25.85 -0.01
C MET A 40 11.68 -24.42 -0.50
N GLN A 41 11.27 -24.23 -1.76
CA GLN A 41 10.92 -22.93 -2.33
C GLN A 41 9.70 -22.30 -1.65
N THR A 42 8.72 -23.11 -1.26
CA THR A 42 7.57 -22.65 -0.49
C THR A 42 7.99 -22.11 0.86
N VAL A 43 8.75 -22.88 1.64
CA VAL A 43 9.23 -22.47 2.96
C VAL A 43 10.07 -21.20 2.84
N ALA A 44 10.99 -21.15 1.88
CA ALA A 44 11.84 -19.99 1.62
C ALA A 44 11.03 -18.76 1.20
N GLY A 45 10.02 -18.93 0.35
CA GLY A 45 9.10 -17.87 -0.07
C GLY A 45 8.27 -17.31 1.10
N LEU A 46 7.79 -18.18 2.00
CA LEU A 46 7.08 -17.75 3.21
C LEU A 46 7.98 -16.97 4.16
N ILE A 47 9.23 -17.42 4.36
CA ILE A 47 10.23 -16.68 5.17
C ILE A 47 10.51 -15.31 4.54
N PHE A 48 10.72 -15.26 3.23
CA PHE A 48 10.94 -14.01 2.51
C PHE A 48 9.74 -13.06 2.63
N LEU A 49 8.52 -13.55 2.42
CA LEU A 49 7.30 -12.75 2.55
C LEU A 49 7.13 -12.20 3.97
N PHE A 50 7.34 -13.04 4.99
CA PHE A 50 7.29 -12.57 6.38
C PHE A 50 8.32 -11.47 6.61
N GLY A 51 9.58 -11.68 6.22
CA GLY A 51 10.64 -10.68 6.34
C GLY A 51 10.31 -9.38 5.59
N PHE A 52 9.78 -9.47 4.38
CA PHE A 52 9.36 -8.33 3.56
C PHE A 52 8.29 -7.48 4.26
N TYR A 53 7.20 -8.10 4.71
CA TYR A 53 6.11 -7.37 5.37
C TYR A 53 6.49 -6.89 6.78
N ALA A 54 7.23 -7.70 7.55
CA ALA A 54 7.67 -7.32 8.90
C ALA A 54 8.70 -6.17 8.87
N SER A 55 9.52 -6.09 7.82
CA SER A 55 10.52 -5.02 7.66
C SER A 55 9.95 -3.72 7.05
N ALA A 56 8.68 -3.68 6.65
CA ALA A 56 8.08 -2.49 6.03
C ALA A 56 8.25 -1.18 6.84
N PRO A 57 8.15 -1.17 8.19
CA PRO A 57 8.44 0.04 8.97
C PRO A 57 9.90 0.49 8.92
N LEU A 58 10.84 -0.45 8.85
CA LEU A 58 12.27 -0.14 8.69
C LEU A 58 12.54 0.41 7.28
N ALA A 59 11.99 -0.24 6.25
CA ALA A 59 12.06 0.24 4.87
C ALA A 59 11.48 1.66 4.74
N ALA A 60 10.38 1.97 5.45
CA ALA A 60 9.82 3.31 5.46
C ALA A 60 10.75 4.37 6.05
N ARG A 61 11.41 4.06 7.17
CA ARG A 61 12.42 4.95 7.77
C ARG A 61 13.64 5.14 6.88
N PHE A 62 14.02 4.13 6.10
CA PHE A 62 15.10 4.25 5.12
C PHE A 62 14.72 5.17 3.95
N LEU A 63 13.49 5.02 3.43
CA LEU A 63 12.99 5.81 2.32
C LEU A 63 12.82 7.29 2.71
N ALA A 64 12.16 7.55 3.84
CA ALA A 64 11.94 8.87 4.41
C ALA A 64 12.63 8.99 5.78
N PRO A 65 13.92 9.41 5.85
CA PRO A 65 14.65 9.45 7.12
C PRO A 65 14.48 10.76 7.90
N VAL A 66 14.07 11.86 7.26
CA VAL A 66 14.06 13.20 7.87
C VAL A 66 12.66 13.60 8.30
N ALA A 67 12.42 13.69 9.60
CA ALA A 67 11.19 14.24 10.15
C ALA A 67 11.07 15.73 9.80
N SER A 68 9.87 16.20 9.47
CA SER A 68 9.64 17.62 9.19
C SER A 68 9.83 18.45 10.45
N THR A 69 10.58 19.55 10.34
CA THR A 69 10.76 20.56 11.39
C THR A 69 9.93 21.82 11.16
N ASP A 70 9.04 21.82 10.16
CA ASP A 70 8.15 22.94 9.83
C ASP A 70 7.04 23.08 10.88
N GLY A 71 7.24 24.00 11.83
CA GLY A 71 6.32 24.24 12.95
C GLY A 71 4.88 24.58 12.53
N PRO A 72 4.67 25.52 11.59
CA PRO A 72 3.33 25.77 11.03
C PRO A 72 2.64 24.53 10.46
N LEU A 73 3.35 23.71 9.66
CA LEU A 73 2.76 22.47 9.11
C LEU A 73 2.46 21.44 10.19
N GLN A 74 3.33 21.27 11.17
CA GLN A 74 3.09 20.39 12.31
C GLN A 74 1.83 20.79 13.08
N ARG A 75 1.66 22.10 13.36
CA ARG A 75 0.47 22.61 14.06
C ARG A 75 -0.80 22.40 13.24
N ARG A 76 -0.75 22.64 11.93
CA ARG A 76 -1.88 22.39 11.03
C ARG A 76 -2.27 20.91 11.03
N LEU A 77 -1.29 20.01 10.87
CA LEU A 77 -1.52 18.57 10.92
C LEU A 77 -2.12 18.15 12.26
N ALA A 78 -1.61 18.67 13.38
CA ALA A 78 -2.15 18.40 14.71
C ALA A 78 -3.62 18.85 14.84
N GLY A 79 -3.97 20.03 14.31
CA GLY A 79 -5.36 20.51 14.28
C GLY A 79 -6.28 19.62 13.44
N VAL A 80 -5.80 19.16 12.28
CA VAL A 80 -6.53 18.21 11.43
C VAL A 80 -6.75 16.88 12.17
N LEU A 81 -5.72 16.31 12.78
CA LEU A 81 -5.81 15.06 13.53
C LEU A 81 -6.76 15.17 14.73
N ALA A 82 -6.77 16.30 15.43
CA ALA A 82 -7.69 16.53 16.54
C ALA A 82 -9.17 16.59 16.10
N SER A 83 -9.44 16.83 14.81
CA SER A 83 -10.79 16.93 14.26
C SER A 83 -11.38 15.63 13.70
N MET A 84 -10.64 14.52 13.76
CA MET A 84 -11.07 13.24 13.19
C MET A 84 -10.64 12.03 14.05
N PRO A 85 -11.39 10.91 13.99
CA PRO A 85 -11.00 9.70 14.71
C PRO A 85 -9.83 9.01 14.00
N VAL A 86 -8.64 9.08 14.60
CA VAL A 86 -7.41 8.39 14.13
C VAL A 86 -6.78 7.64 15.30
N GLY A 87 -6.62 6.33 15.16
CA GLY A 87 -5.97 5.48 16.17
C GLY A 87 -4.48 5.26 15.90
N SER A 88 -4.04 5.34 14.65
CA SER A 88 -2.65 5.07 14.28
C SER A 88 -1.74 6.29 14.48
N PRO A 89 -0.48 6.12 14.92
CA PRO A 89 0.51 7.19 14.91
C PRO A 89 0.73 7.73 13.49
N VAL A 90 0.60 9.06 13.34
CA VAL A 90 0.82 9.78 12.09
C VAL A 90 2.13 10.57 12.19
N TYR A 91 3.02 10.37 11.21
CA TYR A 91 4.32 11.02 11.18
C TYR A 91 4.47 11.89 9.92
N LEU A 92 5.00 13.09 10.12
CA LEU A 92 5.27 14.05 9.05
C LEU A 92 6.77 14.05 8.70
N TYR A 93 7.07 13.80 7.44
CA TYR A 93 8.43 13.77 6.89
C TYR A 93 8.67 14.93 5.94
N ASP A 94 9.89 15.48 5.94
CA ASP A 94 10.22 16.56 5.03
C ASP A 94 10.58 16.02 3.63
N HIS A 95 9.67 16.23 2.69
CA HIS A 95 9.87 15.85 1.29
C HIS A 95 8.87 16.60 0.38
N ALA A 96 9.30 16.96 -0.83
CA ALA A 96 8.48 17.72 -1.78
C ALA A 96 7.35 16.89 -2.43
N ASP A 97 7.55 15.58 -2.58
CA ASP A 97 6.52 14.64 -3.05
C ASP A 97 5.19 14.77 -2.29
N GLN A 98 4.09 14.38 -2.93
CA GLN A 98 2.74 14.46 -2.37
C GLN A 98 2.22 13.05 -2.09
N GLN A 99 2.68 12.45 -0.99
CA GLN A 99 2.48 11.03 -0.71
C GLN A 99 2.03 10.79 0.74
N ALA A 100 1.11 9.83 0.88
CA ALA A 100 0.68 9.24 2.14
C ALA A 100 0.85 7.71 2.08
N ASN A 101 1.16 7.07 3.21
CA ASN A 101 1.21 5.60 3.30
C ASN A 101 0.98 5.09 4.71
N THR A 102 0.31 3.96 4.75
CA THR A 102 0.27 3.07 5.89
C THR A 102 1.31 1.96 5.77
N VAL A 103 2.04 1.71 6.84
CA VAL A 103 2.87 0.50 7.00
C VAL A 103 2.55 -0.23 8.29
N GLY A 104 2.93 -1.49 8.37
CA GLY A 104 2.78 -2.33 9.55
C GLY A 104 1.79 -3.46 9.30
N LEU A 105 2.17 -4.67 9.74
CA LEU A 105 1.38 -5.88 9.50
C LEU A 105 0.20 -5.98 10.48
N GLY A 106 0.42 -5.65 11.75
CA GLY A 106 -0.60 -5.70 12.80
C GLY A 106 -1.08 -4.30 13.18
N GLN A 107 -2.36 -4.19 13.55
CA GLN A 107 -3.02 -2.90 13.84
C GLN A 107 -2.26 -2.04 14.85
N HIS A 108 -1.79 -2.63 15.94
CA HIS A 108 -1.04 -1.92 17.00
C HIS A 108 0.37 -1.48 16.60
N HIS A 109 0.92 -2.03 15.51
CA HIS A 109 2.25 -1.70 15.02
C HIS A 109 2.20 -0.86 13.74
N SER A 110 0.99 -0.54 13.27
CA SER A 110 0.80 0.25 12.06
C SER A 110 1.07 1.73 12.29
N ARG A 111 1.57 2.40 11.25
CA ARG A 111 1.95 3.81 11.27
C ARG A 111 1.59 4.44 9.93
N ILE A 112 1.16 5.69 9.97
CA ILE A 112 0.84 6.49 8.79
C ILE A 112 1.95 7.52 8.58
N TYR A 113 2.44 7.61 7.34
CA TYR A 113 3.51 8.51 6.93
C TYR A 113 2.99 9.50 5.90
N LEU A 114 3.18 10.79 6.18
CA LEU A 114 2.80 11.90 5.30
C LEU A 114 4.03 12.75 4.94
N THR A 115 4.03 13.34 3.74
CA THR A 115 5.02 14.36 3.36
C THR A 115 4.60 15.77 3.69
N SER A 116 5.58 16.62 3.97
CA SER A 116 5.40 18.07 3.99
C SER A 116 4.83 18.60 2.67
N GLY A 117 5.22 18.03 1.52
CA GLY A 117 4.65 18.33 0.21
C GLY A 117 3.16 18.03 0.09
N LEU A 118 2.69 16.87 0.56
CA LEU A 118 1.28 16.50 0.55
C LEU A 118 0.47 17.42 1.47
N VAL A 119 0.95 17.60 2.71
CA VAL A 119 0.26 18.45 3.68
C VAL A 119 0.16 19.87 3.11
N ARG A 120 1.22 20.46 2.55
CA ARG A 120 1.16 21.79 1.91
C ARG A 120 0.15 21.89 0.77
N ARG A 121 -0.03 20.83 -0.01
CA ARG A 121 -0.84 20.87 -1.23
C ARG A 121 -2.34 20.67 -0.98
N LEU A 122 -2.69 19.83 -0.01
CA LEU A 122 -4.09 19.47 0.26
C LEU A 122 -4.77 20.49 1.16
N SER A 123 -6.08 20.68 0.97
CA SER A 123 -6.95 21.39 1.91
C SER A 123 -7.13 20.58 3.21
N ASP A 124 -7.72 21.18 4.25
CA ASP A 124 -8.02 20.44 5.50
C ASP A 124 -9.02 19.29 5.27
N PRO A 125 -10.14 19.48 4.52
CA PRO A 125 -10.99 18.37 4.06
C PRO A 125 -10.23 17.28 3.32
N GLY A 126 -9.40 17.65 2.34
CA GLY A 126 -8.62 16.70 1.55
C GLY A 126 -7.63 15.92 2.42
N LEU A 127 -6.97 16.60 3.36
CA LEU A 127 -6.03 15.95 4.29
C LEU A 127 -6.75 14.99 5.24
N ARG A 128 -7.92 15.36 5.78
CA ARG A 128 -8.76 14.46 6.57
C ARG A 128 -9.16 13.22 5.77
N GLY A 129 -9.59 13.39 4.52
CA GLY A 129 -9.96 12.28 3.64
C GLY A 129 -8.80 11.32 3.37
N VAL A 130 -7.59 11.83 3.10
CA VAL A 130 -6.40 10.99 2.90
C VAL A 130 -6.02 10.24 4.18
N ILE A 131 -5.97 10.91 5.33
CA ILE A 131 -5.62 10.26 6.60
C ILE A 131 -6.66 9.21 6.97
N ALA A 132 -7.95 9.48 6.74
CA ALA A 132 -9.02 8.54 7.01
C ALA A 132 -8.96 7.30 6.10
N HIS A 133 -8.53 7.48 4.84
CA HIS A 133 -8.29 6.38 3.91
C HIS A 133 -7.13 5.47 4.39
N GLU A 134 -6.01 6.07 4.78
CA GLU A 134 -4.87 5.33 5.35
C GLU A 134 -5.24 4.60 6.66
N GLU A 135 -5.96 5.27 7.57
CA GLU A 135 -6.47 4.67 8.79
C GLU A 135 -7.43 3.51 8.52
N SER A 136 -8.21 3.58 7.44
CA SER A 136 -9.10 2.48 7.02
C SER A 136 -8.30 1.24 6.62
N HIS A 137 -7.13 1.38 6.00
CA HIS A 137 -6.26 0.23 5.75
C HIS A 137 -5.78 -0.45 7.04
N VAL A 138 -5.51 0.33 8.10
CA VAL A 138 -5.13 -0.20 9.42
C VAL A 138 -6.31 -0.91 10.09
N ALA A 139 -7.44 -0.22 10.18
CA ALA A 139 -8.62 -0.73 10.87
C ALA A 139 -9.17 -2.01 10.24
N GLU A 140 -9.07 -2.15 8.93
CA GLU A 140 -9.52 -3.34 8.19
C GLU A 140 -8.42 -4.37 7.93
N ARG A 141 -7.22 -4.15 8.47
CA ARG A 141 -6.08 -5.08 8.38
C ARG A 141 -5.71 -5.43 6.93
N HIS A 142 -5.82 -4.49 6.00
CA HIS A 142 -5.57 -4.72 4.58
C HIS A 142 -4.14 -5.20 4.29
N ILE A 143 -3.15 -4.75 5.07
CA ILE A 143 -1.76 -5.22 4.95
C ILE A 143 -1.64 -6.69 5.37
N LEU A 144 -2.25 -7.08 6.50
CA LEU A 144 -2.31 -8.48 6.95
C LEU A 144 -3.05 -9.36 5.95
N GLY A 145 -4.20 -8.89 5.42
CA GLY A 145 -4.95 -9.60 4.40
C GLY A 145 -4.13 -9.82 3.12
N THR A 146 -3.37 -8.81 2.70
CA THR A 146 -2.45 -8.93 1.55
C THR A 146 -1.35 -9.96 1.82
N PHE A 147 -0.74 -9.93 3.01
CA PHE A 147 0.29 -10.90 3.42
C PHE A 147 -0.24 -12.34 3.48
N ALA A 148 -1.41 -12.54 4.11
CA ALA A 148 -2.06 -13.85 4.20
C ALA A 148 -2.38 -14.39 2.81
N TYR A 149 -2.93 -13.56 1.93
CA TYR A 149 -3.18 -13.92 0.54
C TYR A 149 -1.88 -14.30 -0.18
N ALA A 150 -0.83 -13.47 -0.10
CA ALA A 150 0.46 -13.73 -0.74
C ALA A 150 1.09 -15.04 -0.26
N SER A 151 0.89 -15.40 1.01
CA SER A 151 1.35 -16.67 1.59
C SER A 151 0.58 -17.86 0.99
N CYS A 152 -0.75 -17.80 0.92
CA CYS A 152 -1.57 -18.80 0.26
C CYS A 152 -1.25 -18.91 -1.24
N PHE A 153 -1.02 -17.79 -1.91
CA PHE A 153 -0.61 -17.74 -3.31
C PHE A 153 0.73 -18.43 -3.54
N THR A 154 1.71 -18.22 -2.66
CA THR A 154 3.03 -18.86 -2.69
C THR A 154 2.90 -20.38 -2.51
N LEU A 155 2.13 -20.81 -1.52
CA LEU A 155 1.81 -22.22 -1.26
C LEU A 155 1.17 -22.88 -2.48
N GLY A 156 0.13 -22.25 -3.05
CA GLY A 156 -0.58 -22.79 -4.21
C GLY A 156 0.28 -22.81 -5.47
N SER A 157 1.07 -21.76 -5.71
CA SER A 157 1.90 -21.64 -6.91
C SER A 157 3.03 -22.67 -6.93
N TYR A 158 3.78 -22.79 -5.85
CA TYR A 158 4.85 -23.79 -5.77
C TYR A 158 4.31 -25.20 -5.58
N GLY A 159 3.25 -25.39 -4.80
CA GLY A 159 2.67 -26.71 -4.55
C GLY A 159 2.06 -27.36 -5.81
N THR A 160 1.47 -26.56 -6.71
CA THR A 160 0.89 -27.07 -7.96
C THR A 160 1.85 -27.03 -9.14
N ASN A 161 2.86 -26.16 -9.10
CA ASN A 161 3.77 -25.88 -10.21
C ASN A 161 3.03 -25.66 -11.55
N ASN A 162 1.88 -25.00 -11.50
CA ASN A 162 0.98 -24.83 -12.63
C ASN A 162 0.81 -23.35 -12.98
N ASN A 163 1.18 -22.99 -14.21
CA ASN A 163 1.10 -21.63 -14.72
C ASN A 163 -0.33 -21.05 -14.70
N THR A 164 -1.35 -21.88 -14.88
CA THR A 164 -2.75 -21.45 -14.82
C THR A 164 -3.15 -21.08 -13.39
N VAL A 165 -2.73 -21.87 -12.39
CA VAL A 165 -2.97 -21.57 -10.97
C VAL A 165 -2.24 -20.29 -10.58
N PHE A 166 -0.99 -20.15 -11.02
CA PHE A 166 -0.21 -18.93 -10.81
C PHE A 166 -0.90 -17.71 -11.43
N LEU A 167 -1.30 -17.78 -12.70
CA LEU A 167 -1.94 -16.65 -13.38
C LEU A 167 -3.28 -16.29 -12.75
N ALA A 168 -4.11 -17.29 -12.44
CA ALA A 168 -5.40 -17.06 -11.79
C ALA A 168 -5.23 -16.42 -10.41
N GLY A 169 -4.30 -16.92 -9.59
CA GLY A 169 -3.97 -16.34 -8.30
C GLY A 169 -3.42 -14.91 -8.43
N PHE A 170 -2.57 -14.66 -9.42
CA PHE A 170 -2.07 -13.31 -9.67
C PHE A 170 -3.18 -12.32 -10.05
N LEU A 171 -4.15 -12.73 -10.89
CA LEU A 171 -5.30 -11.89 -11.23
C LEU A 171 -6.21 -11.65 -10.02
N ILE A 172 -6.43 -12.66 -9.17
CA ILE A 172 -7.16 -12.52 -7.91
C ILE A 172 -6.43 -11.57 -6.97
N PHE A 173 -5.10 -11.61 -6.90
CA PHE A 173 -4.31 -10.66 -6.12
C PHE A 173 -4.57 -9.21 -6.58
N LEU A 174 -4.54 -8.95 -7.88
CA LEU A 174 -4.82 -7.61 -8.41
C LEU A 174 -6.25 -7.16 -8.08
N ALA A 175 -7.23 -8.06 -8.20
CA ALA A 175 -8.63 -7.77 -7.84
C ALA A 175 -8.79 -7.49 -6.33
N LEU A 176 -8.13 -8.27 -5.47
CA LEU A 176 -8.14 -8.09 -4.02
C LEU A 176 -7.54 -6.73 -3.63
N ARG A 177 -6.40 -6.35 -4.22
CA ARG A 177 -5.77 -5.04 -3.98
C ARG A 177 -6.71 -3.90 -4.34
N ARG A 178 -7.41 -3.99 -5.48
CA ARG A 178 -8.42 -3.01 -5.88
C ARG A 178 -9.59 -2.95 -4.91
N TYR A 179 -10.07 -4.10 -4.46
CA TYR A 179 -11.15 -4.17 -3.50
C TYR A 179 -10.79 -3.47 -2.18
N PHE A 180 -9.56 -3.65 -1.69
CA PHE A 180 -9.08 -2.94 -0.50
C PHE A 180 -9.05 -1.42 -0.66
N GLU A 181 -8.71 -0.90 -1.84
CA GLU A 181 -8.76 0.56 -2.11
C GLU A 181 -10.19 1.10 -2.04
N TYR A 182 -11.16 0.43 -2.67
CA TYR A 182 -12.57 0.85 -2.60
C TYR A 182 -13.14 0.74 -1.18
N ARG A 183 -12.75 -0.30 -0.43
CA ARG A 183 -13.11 -0.42 0.99
C ARG A 183 -12.49 0.67 1.84
N ALA A 184 -11.24 1.03 1.58
CA ALA A 184 -10.57 2.13 2.27
C ALA A 184 -11.23 3.48 1.97
N ASP A 185 -11.69 3.72 0.73
CA ASP A 185 -12.47 4.92 0.37
C ASP A 185 -13.83 4.96 1.09
N ALA A 186 -14.55 3.84 1.13
CA ALA A 186 -15.80 3.75 1.87
C ALA A 186 -15.58 3.93 3.39
N GLY A 187 -14.50 3.35 3.92
CA GLY A 187 -14.08 3.51 5.30
C GLY A 187 -13.67 4.95 5.64
N ALA A 188 -13.06 5.67 4.71
CA ALA A 188 -12.74 7.09 4.87
C ALA A 188 -14.02 7.92 4.97
N ALA A 189 -14.96 7.72 4.03
CA ALA A 189 -16.24 8.42 4.07
C ALA A 189 -17.08 8.10 5.31
N ALA A 190 -16.97 6.88 5.86
CA ALA A 190 -17.62 6.53 7.12
C ALA A 190 -16.99 7.24 8.35
N ARG A 191 -15.70 7.59 8.29
CA ARG A 191 -14.96 8.22 9.40
C ARG A 191 -15.06 9.75 9.42
N VAL A 192 -14.93 10.39 8.25
CA VAL A 192 -14.86 11.85 8.13
C VAL A 192 -15.98 12.44 7.27
N GLY A 193 -16.90 11.60 6.78
CA GLY A 193 -17.96 12.02 5.87
C GLY A 193 -17.55 11.96 4.40
N LYS A 194 -18.56 11.80 3.54
CA LYS A 194 -18.36 11.67 2.08
C LYS A 194 -17.73 12.91 1.44
N ALA A 195 -18.03 14.10 1.96
CA ALA A 195 -17.50 15.36 1.42
C ALA A 195 -15.97 15.44 1.53
N ASP A 196 -15.42 15.16 2.71
CA ASP A 196 -13.97 15.17 2.94
C ASP A 196 -13.25 14.06 2.17
N ALA A 197 -13.84 12.87 2.11
CA ALA A 197 -13.30 11.75 1.33
C ALA A 197 -13.28 12.05 -0.18
N LEU A 198 -14.31 12.70 -0.72
CA LEU A 198 -14.31 13.16 -2.12
C LEU A 198 -13.34 14.31 -2.36
N ALA A 199 -13.24 15.27 -1.44
CA ALA A 199 -12.27 16.36 -1.54
C ALA A 199 -10.84 15.81 -1.70
N ALA A 200 -10.48 14.80 -0.91
CA ALA A 200 -9.20 14.13 -1.03
C ALA A 200 -8.97 13.53 -2.42
N LEU A 201 -9.95 12.79 -2.96
CA LEU A 201 -9.82 12.15 -4.26
C LEU A 201 -9.75 13.16 -5.41
N HIS A 202 -10.53 14.24 -5.35
CA HIS A 202 -10.50 15.31 -6.35
C HIS A 202 -9.16 16.06 -6.33
N GLU A 203 -8.68 16.46 -5.16
CA GLU A 203 -7.39 17.14 -5.03
C GLU A 203 -6.22 16.25 -5.46
N LEU A 204 -6.25 14.95 -5.11
CA LEU A 204 -5.28 13.97 -5.61
C LEU A 204 -5.36 13.80 -7.13
N HIS A 205 -6.55 13.94 -7.72
CA HIS A 205 -6.71 13.83 -9.17
C HIS A 205 -6.12 15.03 -9.91
N GLU A 206 -6.15 16.22 -9.32
CA GLU A 206 -5.43 17.39 -9.84
C GLU A 206 -3.91 17.20 -9.77
N ILE A 207 -3.42 16.58 -8.69
CA ILE A 207 -1.99 16.28 -8.52
C ILE A 207 -1.53 15.20 -9.52
N TYR A 208 -2.32 14.14 -9.65
CA TYR A 208 -2.01 12.93 -10.42
C TYR A 208 -3.11 12.69 -11.47
N PRO A 209 -3.15 13.49 -12.55
CA PRO A 209 -4.19 13.36 -13.56
C PRO A 209 -4.10 12.01 -14.28
N SER A 210 -5.22 11.29 -14.32
CA SER A 210 -5.32 10.03 -15.04
C SER A 210 -5.33 10.26 -16.55
N ARG A 211 -4.56 9.46 -17.29
CA ARG A 211 -4.59 9.49 -18.75
C ARG A 211 -5.72 8.59 -19.29
N PRO A 212 -6.32 8.91 -20.47
CA PRO A 212 -7.44 8.15 -21.02
C PRO A 212 -7.15 6.66 -21.24
N TRP A 213 -5.89 6.30 -21.50
CA TRP A 213 -5.48 4.91 -21.72
C TRP A 213 -5.33 4.10 -20.42
N HIS A 214 -5.25 4.74 -19.24
CA HIS A 214 -5.18 4.02 -17.97
C HIS A 214 -6.39 3.12 -17.73
N ARG A 215 -7.57 3.46 -18.28
CA ARG A 215 -8.78 2.63 -18.17
C ARG A 215 -8.60 1.25 -18.83
N TRP A 216 -7.91 1.20 -19.97
CA TRP A 216 -7.71 -0.02 -20.75
C TRP A 216 -6.77 -1.00 -20.07
N ILE A 217 -5.74 -0.48 -19.39
CA ILE A 217 -4.80 -1.31 -18.63
C ILE A 217 -5.21 -1.48 -17.17
N SER A 218 -6.31 -0.84 -16.73
CA SER A 218 -6.68 -0.83 -15.31
C SER A 218 -6.84 -2.25 -14.78
N VAL A 219 -7.39 -3.19 -15.55
CA VAL A 219 -7.53 -4.62 -15.15
C VAL A 219 -6.18 -5.27 -14.80
N LEU A 220 -5.08 -4.78 -15.39
CA LEU A 220 -3.72 -5.24 -15.15
C LEU A 220 -3.02 -4.47 -14.03
N THR A 221 -3.68 -3.51 -13.39
CA THR A 221 -3.14 -2.74 -12.26
C THR A 221 -3.80 -3.14 -10.93
N ALA A 222 -2.96 -3.22 -9.90
CA ALA A 222 -3.40 -3.49 -8.52
C ALA A 222 -4.23 -2.35 -7.90
N TYR A 223 -4.11 -1.14 -8.46
CA TYR A 223 -4.78 0.07 -7.99
C TYR A 223 -5.80 0.57 -9.02
N PRO A 224 -7.04 0.89 -8.59
CA PRO A 224 -8.00 1.56 -9.45
C PRO A 224 -7.56 3.01 -9.72
N THR A 225 -8.00 3.57 -10.84
CA THR A 225 -7.74 4.98 -11.15
C THR A 225 -8.54 5.92 -10.23
N LEU A 226 -8.07 7.16 -10.04
CA LEU A 226 -8.79 8.15 -9.23
C LEU A 226 -10.22 8.41 -9.72
N PRO A 227 -10.51 8.56 -11.04
CA PRO A 227 -11.90 8.66 -11.50
C PRO A 227 -12.78 7.46 -11.12
N MET A 228 -12.24 6.24 -11.15
CA MET A 228 -12.99 5.05 -10.72
C MET A 228 -13.31 5.09 -9.23
N ARG A 229 -12.37 5.54 -8.40
CA ARG A 229 -12.54 5.71 -6.95
C ARG A 229 -13.57 6.80 -6.63
N ILE A 230 -13.47 7.96 -7.29
CA ILE A 230 -14.44 9.06 -7.17
C ILE A 230 -15.85 8.56 -7.48
N ARG A 231 -16.03 7.95 -8.66
CA ARG A 231 -17.33 7.42 -9.10
C ARG A 231 -17.85 6.33 -8.15
N ALA A 232 -16.99 5.45 -7.67
CA ALA A 232 -17.37 4.40 -6.73
C ALA A 232 -17.88 4.99 -5.41
N LEU A 233 -17.24 6.04 -4.91
CA LEU A 233 -17.64 6.72 -3.69
C LEU A 233 -18.92 7.57 -3.88
N GLU A 234 -19.08 8.19 -5.03
CA GLU A 234 -20.28 8.95 -5.40
C GLU A 234 -21.52 8.07 -5.51
N THR A 235 -21.39 6.92 -6.19
CA THR A 235 -22.53 6.06 -6.55
C THR A 235 -22.76 4.89 -5.57
N GLY A 236 -21.79 4.60 -4.71
CA GLY A 236 -21.78 3.40 -3.87
C GLY A 236 -21.58 2.09 -4.65
N ARG A 237 -21.26 2.15 -5.94
CA ARG A 237 -21.07 0.97 -6.81
C ARG A 237 -19.62 0.87 -7.28
N MET A 238 -19.00 -0.29 -7.09
CA MET A 238 -17.66 -0.56 -7.64
C MET A 238 -17.76 -0.71 -9.16
N THR A 239 -17.31 0.29 -9.91
CA THR A 239 -17.28 0.23 -11.38
C THR A 239 -15.92 -0.27 -11.87
N LEU A 240 -15.93 -1.25 -12.77
CA LEU A 240 -14.72 -1.70 -13.47
C LEU A 240 -14.34 -0.78 -14.64
N VAL A 241 -15.27 0.08 -15.08
CA VAL A 241 -15.15 1.05 -16.19
C VAL A 241 -16.00 2.29 -15.92
#